data_AF-A0A651GK90-F1
#
_entry.id   AF-A0A651GK90-F1
#
_cell.length_a   1.000
_cell.length_b   1.000
_cell.length_c   1.000
_cell.angle_alpha   90.00
_cell.angle_beta   90.00
_cell.angle_gamma   90.00
#
_symmetry.space_group_name_H-M   'P 1'
#
loop_
_entity.id
_entity.type
_entity.pdbx_description
1 polymer ?
#
loop_
_entity_poly.entity_id
_entity_poly.type
_entity_poly.pdbx_seq_one_letter_code
_entity_poly.pdbx_strand_id
1 'polypeptide(L)'
;MWGDLYLLIASILSLLIIIKRYPNRVRDIKVSSILALVVYVASELITNFENEFAILLKPILFITALSLVFVILLMLIRRLKPVVFQYPYPIVFLPLLLPFSFLFVMDTIIVEQIILASIQAVVIVVLFLLTAGYSHYLDKRGGMYLGLLLLITSFILYWMVGEVVNIEQWIWKLTLSFGMILTIYSLSGLLINKLDETVEDEEYL
;
A
#
# COMPACT_ATOMS: atom_id res chain seq x y z
N MET A 1 21.86 1.56 -3.26
CA MET A 1 22.26 0.15 -3.44
C MET A 1 21.72 -0.79 -2.34
N TRP A 2 22.17 -0.70 -1.08
CA TRP A 2 21.67 -1.61 -0.03
C TRP A 2 20.16 -1.49 0.22
N GLY A 3 19.64 -0.25 0.27
CA GLY A 3 18.20 -0.01 0.43
C GLY A 3 17.34 -0.67 -0.66
N ASP A 4 17.81 -0.65 -1.91
CA ASP A 4 17.10 -1.23 -3.06
C ASP A 4 17.04 -2.75 -2.96
N LEU A 5 18.12 -3.37 -2.50
CA LEU A 5 18.21 -4.80 -2.27
C LEU A 5 17.22 -5.25 -1.17
N TYR A 6 17.14 -4.51 -0.06
CA TYR A 6 16.18 -4.80 1.01
C TYR A 6 14.73 -4.70 0.53
N LEU A 7 14.43 -3.66 -0.25
CA LEU A 7 13.11 -3.45 -0.82
C LEU A 7 12.72 -4.58 -1.78
N LEU A 8 13.66 -5.04 -2.61
CA LEU A 8 13.44 -6.16 -3.53
C LEU A 8 13.21 -7.48 -2.77
N ILE A 9 14.01 -7.77 -1.73
CA ILE A 9 13.77 -8.95 -0.88
C ILE A 9 12.40 -8.85 -0.21
N ALA A 10 12.06 -7.68 0.34
CA ALA A 10 10.80 -7.46 1.02
C ALA A 10 9.60 -7.56 0.09
N SER A 11 9.72 -7.13 -1.16
CA SER A 11 8.68 -7.25 -2.17
C SER A 11 8.45 -8.72 -2.55
N ILE A 12 9.52 -9.51 -2.72
CA ILE A 12 9.41 -10.97 -2.94
C ILE A 12 8.73 -11.65 -1.75
N LEU A 13 9.17 -11.37 -0.52
CA LEU A 13 8.56 -11.94 0.68
C LEU A 13 7.08 -11.56 0.80
N SER A 14 6.75 -10.30 0.55
CA SER A 14 5.38 -9.79 0.57
C SER A 14 4.51 -10.46 -0.49
N LEU A 15 5.03 -10.67 -1.69
CA LEU A 15 4.36 -11.40 -2.77
C LEU A 15 4.10 -12.87 -2.38
N LEU A 16 5.08 -13.55 -1.77
CA LEU A 16 4.90 -14.91 -1.26
C LEU A 16 3.81 -14.98 -0.18
N ILE A 17 3.76 -14.00 0.73
CA ILE A 17 2.71 -13.90 1.75
C ILE A 17 1.35 -13.72 1.08
N ILE A 18 1.21 -12.79 0.12
CA ILE A 18 -0.05 -12.57 -0.60
C ILE A 18 -0.50 -13.86 -1.30
N ILE A 19 0.38 -14.54 -2.03
CA ILE A 19 0.04 -15.74 -2.79
C ILE A 19 -0.43 -16.87 -1.86
N LYS A 20 0.29 -17.11 -0.76
CA LYS A 20 0.04 -18.23 0.16
C LYS A 20 -1.09 -17.97 1.14
N ARG A 21 -1.21 -16.76 1.69
CA ARG A 21 -2.17 -16.46 2.77
C ARG A 21 -3.45 -15.80 2.31
N TYR A 22 -3.48 -15.08 1.18
CA TYR A 22 -4.74 -14.44 0.78
C TYR A 22 -5.72 -15.50 0.26
N PRO A 23 -6.93 -15.59 0.86
CA PRO A 23 -7.92 -16.58 0.47
C PRO A 23 -8.44 -16.33 -0.95
N ASN A 24 -8.79 -17.40 -1.66
CA ASN A 24 -9.27 -17.29 -3.04
C ASN A 24 -10.63 -16.56 -3.16
N ARG A 25 -11.42 -16.51 -2.09
CA ARG A 25 -12.70 -15.76 -2.03
C ARG A 25 -12.51 -14.23 -2.15
N VAL A 26 -11.30 -13.72 -1.88
CA VAL A 26 -10.91 -12.30 -2.04
C VAL A 26 -9.92 -12.12 -3.18
N ARG A 27 -10.16 -12.81 -4.30
CA ARG A 27 -9.32 -12.79 -5.50
C ARG A 27 -9.01 -11.37 -5.99
N ASP A 28 -10.00 -10.47 -5.97
CA ASP A 28 -9.81 -9.10 -6.47
C ASP A 28 -8.76 -8.35 -5.64
N ILE A 29 -8.86 -8.40 -4.31
CA ILE A 29 -7.88 -7.83 -3.39
C ILE A 29 -6.50 -8.46 -3.63
N LYS A 30 -6.43 -9.79 -3.77
CA LYS A 30 -5.18 -10.52 -4.04
C LYS A 30 -4.51 -10.05 -5.33
N VAL A 31 -5.27 -9.95 -6.43
CA VAL A 31 -4.75 -9.52 -7.73
C VAL A 31 -4.31 -8.05 -7.68
N SER A 32 -5.12 -7.17 -7.08
CA SER A 32 -4.76 -5.76 -6.91
C SER A 32 -3.51 -5.59 -6.04
N SER A 33 -3.33 -6.37 -4.97
CA SER A 33 -2.11 -6.34 -4.13
C SER A 33 -0.87 -6.79 -4.89
N ILE A 34 -0.97 -7.85 -5.69
CA ILE A 34 0.15 -8.30 -6.54
C ILE A 34 0.49 -7.21 -7.55
N LEU A 35 -0.52 -6.64 -8.22
CA LEU A 35 -0.32 -5.59 -9.22
C LEU A 35 0.32 -4.34 -8.60
N ALA A 36 -0.16 -3.89 -7.44
CA ALA A 36 0.39 -2.75 -6.72
C ALA A 36 1.88 -2.94 -6.42
N LEU A 37 2.25 -4.13 -5.95
CA LEU A 37 3.62 -4.47 -5.60
C LEU A 37 4.52 -4.58 -6.83
N VAL A 38 4.04 -5.18 -7.91
CA VAL A 38 4.78 -5.25 -9.19
C VAL A 38 5.02 -3.85 -9.76
N VAL A 39 3.99 -3.00 -9.78
CA VAL A 39 4.10 -1.62 -10.27
C VAL A 39 5.05 -0.79 -9.39
N TYR A 40 5.00 -0.98 -8.07
CA TYR A 40 5.92 -0.32 -7.14
C TYR A 40 7.37 -0.73 -7.40
N VAL A 41 7.64 -2.03 -7.53
CA VAL A 41 8.99 -2.53 -7.84
C VAL A 41 9.47 -2.03 -9.20
N ALA A 42 8.60 -2.00 -10.21
CA ALA A 42 8.92 -1.44 -11.52
C ALA A 42 9.33 0.04 -11.41
N SER A 43 8.62 0.83 -10.59
CA SER A 43 8.95 2.24 -10.36
C SER A 43 10.34 2.44 -9.74
N GLU A 44 10.76 1.55 -8.83
CA GLU A 44 12.09 1.58 -8.22
C GLU A 44 13.18 1.05 -9.17
N LEU A 45 12.89 0.05 -10.00
CA LEU A 45 13.89 -0.48 -10.95
C LEU A 45 14.24 0.53 -12.05
N ILE A 46 13.28 1.38 -12.44
CA ILE A 46 13.45 2.41 -13.46
C ILE A 46 14.49 3.46 -13.06
N THR A 47 14.74 3.67 -11.76
CA THR A 47 15.76 4.65 -11.31
C THR A 47 17.17 4.29 -11.72
N ASN A 48 17.42 3.04 -12.10
CA ASN A 48 18.74 2.60 -12.58
C ASN A 48 19.00 2.95 -14.06
N PHE A 49 18.00 3.49 -14.76
CA PHE A 49 18.14 3.92 -16.14
C PHE A 49 18.30 5.45 -16.18
N GLU A 50 19.45 5.94 -16.63
CA GLU A 50 19.77 7.38 -16.74
C GLU A 50 19.16 8.03 -18.01
N ASN A 51 17.94 7.65 -18.39
CA ASN A 51 17.28 8.15 -19.59
C ASN A 51 16.18 9.16 -19.22
N GLU A 52 15.94 10.18 -20.06
CA GLU A 52 14.87 11.18 -19.84
C GLU A 52 13.48 10.53 -19.66
N PHE A 53 13.24 9.42 -20.36
CA PHE A 53 12.02 8.64 -20.21
C PHE A 53 11.84 8.07 -18.79
N ALA A 54 12.92 7.71 -18.10
CA ALA A 54 12.87 7.17 -16.74
C ALA A 54 12.44 8.24 -15.72
N ILE A 55 12.86 9.49 -15.93
CA ILE A 55 12.49 10.64 -15.08
C ILE A 55 10.97 10.85 -15.12
N LEU A 56 10.37 10.74 -16.30
CA LEU A 56 8.92 10.89 -16.49
C LEU A 56 8.13 9.67 -16.00
N LEU A 57 8.61 8.46 -16.30
CA LEU A 57 7.86 7.23 -16.04
C LEU A 57 7.83 6.86 -14.55
N LYS A 58 8.90 7.15 -13.80
CA LYS A 58 9.01 6.82 -12.37
C LYS A 58 7.85 7.38 -11.54
N PRO A 59 7.56 8.70 -11.51
CA PRO A 59 6.50 9.24 -10.66
C PRO A 59 5.11 8.73 -11.07
N ILE A 60 4.88 8.53 -12.37
CA ILE A 60 3.62 7.94 -12.88
C ILE A 60 3.41 6.54 -12.31
N LEU A 61 4.43 5.68 -12.38
CA LEU A 61 4.34 4.32 -11.83
C LEU A 61 4.20 4.34 -10.31
N PHE A 62 4.91 5.22 -9.61
CA PHE A 62 4.79 5.35 -8.16
C PHE A 62 3.39 5.77 -7.73
N ILE A 63 2.78 6.75 -8.41
CA ILE A 63 1.38 7.15 -8.17
C ILE A 63 0.42 6.02 -8.51
N THR A 64 0.69 5.28 -9.58
CA THR A 64 -0.13 4.12 -9.96
C THR A 64 -0.08 3.04 -8.88
N ALA A 65 1.08 2.77 -8.29
CA ALA A 65 1.21 1.85 -7.18
C ALA A 65 0.43 2.33 -5.95
N LEU A 66 0.57 3.60 -5.55
CA LEU A 66 -0.20 4.18 -4.44
C LEU A 66 -1.71 4.15 -4.69
N SER A 67 -2.13 4.42 -5.91
CA SER A 67 -3.54 4.36 -6.34
C SER A 67 -4.09 2.95 -6.21
N LEU A 68 -3.32 1.93 -6.60
CA LEU A 68 -3.69 0.53 -6.40
C LEU A 68 -3.77 0.17 -4.91
N VAL A 69 -2.88 0.70 -4.06
CA VAL A 69 -3.00 0.55 -2.60
C VAL A 69 -4.31 1.15 -2.09
N PHE A 70 -4.70 2.33 -2.56
CA PHE A 70 -6.01 2.91 -2.25
C PHE A 70 -7.17 2.02 -2.66
N VAL A 71 -7.13 1.48 -3.89
CA VAL A 71 -8.14 0.55 -4.39
C VAL A 71 -8.27 -0.66 -3.45
N ILE A 72 -7.14 -1.24 -3.02
CA ILE A 72 -7.12 -2.35 -2.06
C ILE A 72 -7.79 -1.96 -0.74
N LEU A 73 -7.47 -0.77 -0.20
CA LEU A 73 -8.06 -0.28 1.05
C LEU A 73 -9.57 -0.07 0.91
N LEU A 74 -10.04 0.49 -0.20
CA LEU A 74 -11.47 0.67 -0.47
C LEU A 74 -12.20 -0.68 -0.64
N MET A 75 -11.57 -1.65 -1.32
CA MET A 75 -12.10 -3.02 -1.40
C MET A 75 -12.22 -3.66 -0.01
N LEU A 76 -11.21 -3.48 0.83
CA LEU A 76 -11.20 -3.98 2.22
C LEU A 76 -12.33 -3.33 3.03
N ILE A 77 -12.43 -2.00 3.02
CA ILE A 77 -13.47 -1.26 3.76
C ILE A 77 -14.87 -1.75 3.35
N ARG A 78 -15.12 -1.88 2.05
CA ARG A 78 -16.39 -2.37 1.53
C ARG A 78 -16.71 -3.78 2.01
N ARG A 79 -15.74 -4.69 1.96
CA ARG A 79 -15.94 -6.08 2.42
C ARG A 79 -16.16 -6.17 3.93
N LEU A 80 -15.50 -5.31 4.70
CA LEU A 80 -15.61 -5.32 6.16
C LEU A 80 -16.94 -4.71 6.65
N LYS A 81 -17.53 -3.77 5.91
CA LYS A 81 -18.83 -3.15 6.21
C LYS A 81 -19.74 -3.08 4.97
N PRO A 82 -20.26 -4.23 4.50
CA PRO A 82 -21.09 -4.28 3.29
C PRO A 82 -22.41 -3.50 3.45
N VAL A 83 -22.94 -3.42 4.67
CA VAL A 83 -24.21 -2.74 4.96
C VAL A 83 -24.09 -1.22 4.83
N VAL A 84 -22.93 -0.64 5.19
CA VAL A 84 -22.71 0.82 5.18
C VAL A 84 -22.19 1.28 3.82
N PHE A 85 -21.33 0.50 3.17
CA PHE A 85 -20.68 0.86 1.93
C PHE A 85 -21.29 0.14 0.72
N GLN A 86 -22.53 0.52 0.38
CA GLN A 86 -23.33 -0.08 -0.70
C GLN A 86 -23.08 0.54 -2.09
N TYR A 87 -22.08 1.40 -2.23
CA TYR A 87 -21.83 2.09 -3.49
C TYR A 87 -21.45 1.09 -4.62
N PRO A 88 -21.73 1.40 -5.91
CA PRO A 88 -21.37 0.53 -7.03
C PRO A 88 -19.90 0.10 -7.05
N TYR A 89 -19.63 -1.18 -7.35
CA TYR A 89 -18.27 -1.74 -7.36
C TYR A 89 -17.25 -0.97 -8.21
N PRO A 90 -17.61 -0.41 -9.38
CA PRO A 90 -16.68 0.40 -10.17
C PRO A 90 -16.09 1.62 -9.44
N ILE A 91 -16.80 2.19 -8.46
CA ILE A 91 -16.34 3.38 -7.72
C ILE A 91 -15.11 3.08 -6.86
N VAL A 92 -14.91 1.81 -6.47
CA VAL A 92 -13.70 1.36 -5.76
C VAL A 92 -12.43 1.64 -6.57
N PHE A 93 -12.53 1.68 -7.90
CA PHE A 93 -11.41 1.91 -8.81
C PHE A 93 -11.17 3.38 -9.16
N LEU A 94 -11.97 4.30 -8.63
CA LEU A 94 -11.83 5.74 -8.86
C LEU A 94 -10.41 6.28 -8.55
N PRO A 95 -9.67 5.79 -7.55
CA PRO A 95 -8.28 6.19 -7.33
C PRO A 95 -7.34 5.93 -8.53
N LEU A 96 -7.66 5.02 -9.45
CA LEU A 96 -6.89 4.80 -10.67
C LEU A 96 -6.93 5.98 -11.66
N LEU A 97 -7.76 7.01 -11.40
CA LEU A 97 -7.74 8.26 -12.13
C LEU A 97 -6.57 9.19 -11.70
N LEU A 98 -5.97 8.96 -10.54
CA LEU A 98 -4.89 9.81 -10.01
C LEU A 98 -3.66 9.91 -10.94
N PRO A 99 -3.14 8.81 -11.53
CA PRO A 99 -2.02 8.91 -12.47
C PRO A 99 -2.32 9.78 -13.69
N PHE A 100 -3.58 9.79 -14.17
CA PHE A 100 -4.00 10.65 -15.27
C PHE A 100 -4.07 12.11 -14.86
N SER A 101 -4.57 12.39 -13.65
CA SER A 101 -4.58 13.75 -13.11
C SER A 101 -3.17 14.32 -12.91
N PHE A 102 -2.20 13.46 -12.63
CA PHE A 102 -0.81 13.84 -12.43
C PHE A 102 -0.13 14.36 -13.71
N LEU A 103 -0.54 13.88 -14.88
CA LEU A 103 -0.01 14.36 -16.17
C LEU A 103 -0.23 15.87 -16.37
N PHE A 104 -1.24 16.46 -15.73
CA PHE A 104 -1.53 17.90 -15.83
C PHE A 104 -0.66 18.78 -14.92
N VAL A 105 0.13 18.19 -14.01
CA VAL A 105 0.87 18.92 -12.96
C VAL A 105 2.38 18.65 -13.01
N MET A 106 2.81 17.85 -13.99
CA MET A 106 4.17 17.31 -14.12
C MET A 106 5.26 18.39 -14.31
N ASP A 107 4.92 19.57 -14.80
CA ASP A 107 5.89 20.64 -15.06
C ASP A 107 6.43 21.32 -13.79
N THR A 108 5.90 20.97 -12.61
CA THR A 108 6.26 21.62 -11.35
C THR A 108 6.68 20.61 -10.27
N ILE A 109 8.00 20.43 -10.11
CA ILE A 109 8.62 19.47 -9.17
C ILE A 109 8.05 19.61 -7.74
N ILE A 110 7.88 20.85 -7.27
CA ILE A 110 7.36 21.12 -5.91
C ILE A 110 5.92 20.63 -5.77
N VAL A 111 5.07 20.88 -6.77
CA VAL A 111 3.66 20.48 -6.72
C VAL A 111 3.54 18.96 -6.84
N GLU A 112 4.37 18.35 -7.69
CA GLU A 112 4.51 16.90 -7.78
C GLU A 112 4.81 16.28 -6.41
N GLN A 113 5.86 16.76 -5.72
CA GLN A 113 6.26 16.23 -4.42
C GLN A 113 5.16 16.39 -3.37
N ILE A 114 4.47 17.54 -3.34
CA ILE A 114 3.35 17.78 -2.42
C ILE A 114 2.19 16.81 -2.70
N ILE A 115 1.86 16.58 -3.97
CA ILE A 115 0.80 15.64 -4.35
C ILE A 115 1.17 14.22 -3.92
N LEU A 116 2.40 13.78 -4.21
CA LEU A 116 2.89 12.45 -3.83
C LEU A 116 2.87 12.25 -2.31
N ALA A 117 3.39 13.21 -1.56
CA ALA A 117 3.38 13.19 -0.10
C ALA A 117 1.95 13.12 0.45
N SER A 118 1.04 13.91 -0.12
CA SER A 118 -0.37 13.96 0.29
C SER A 118 -1.07 12.62 0.03
N ILE A 119 -0.89 12.04 -1.16
CA ILE A 119 -1.48 10.73 -1.51
C ILE A 119 -0.96 9.66 -0.55
N GLN A 120 0.35 9.57 -0.33
CA GLN A 120 0.94 8.59 0.58
C GLN A 120 0.48 8.80 2.03
N ALA A 121 0.38 10.05 2.50
CA ALA A 121 -0.14 10.36 3.82
C ALA A 121 -1.59 9.87 3.98
N VAL A 122 -2.45 10.10 2.99
CA VAL A 122 -3.84 9.65 3.04
C VAL A 122 -3.93 8.11 3.02
N VAL A 123 -3.08 7.40 2.26
CA VAL A 123 -2.99 5.93 2.35
C VAL A 123 -2.73 5.49 3.79
N ILE A 124 -1.73 6.09 4.43
CA ILE A 124 -1.32 5.75 5.80
C ILE A 124 -2.44 6.06 6.79
N VAL A 125 -3.11 7.20 6.65
CA VAL A 125 -4.25 7.60 7.50
C VAL A 125 -5.41 6.62 7.34
N VAL A 126 -5.76 6.24 6.12
CA VAL A 126 -6.84 5.25 5.87
C VAL A 126 -6.46 3.90 6.48
N LEU A 127 -5.20 3.46 6.32
CA LEU A 127 -4.69 2.24 6.93
C LEU A 127 -4.73 2.29 8.46
N PHE A 128 -4.40 3.44 9.06
CA PHE A 128 -4.51 3.65 10.51
C PHE A 128 -5.95 3.54 10.98
N LEU A 129 -6.89 4.21 10.32
CA LEU A 129 -8.32 4.16 10.65
C LEU A 129 -8.88 2.74 10.53
N LEU A 130 -8.48 2.00 9.50
CA LEU A 130 -8.84 0.59 9.33
C LEU A 130 -8.25 -0.26 10.47
N THR A 131 -6.98 -0.05 10.81
CA THR A 131 -6.32 -0.76 11.91
C THR A 131 -7.00 -0.50 13.25
N ALA A 132 -7.30 0.76 13.56
CA ALA A 132 -7.99 1.14 14.79
C ALA A 132 -9.40 0.55 14.85
N GLY A 133 -10.18 0.71 13.76
CA GLY A 133 -11.58 0.30 13.68
C GLY A 133 -11.79 -1.22 13.67
N TYR A 134 -10.84 -1.99 13.14
CA TYR A 134 -10.92 -3.46 13.06
C TYR A 134 -9.86 -4.15 13.91
N SER A 135 -9.31 -3.44 14.91
CA SER A 135 -8.30 -4.00 15.80
C SER A 135 -8.77 -5.27 16.48
N HIS A 136 -10.07 -5.40 16.76
CA HIS A 136 -10.62 -6.58 17.42
C HIS A 136 -10.42 -7.88 16.61
N TYR A 137 -10.53 -7.82 15.29
CA TYR A 137 -10.46 -8.96 14.37
C TYR A 137 -9.03 -9.37 14.00
N LEU A 138 -8.04 -8.59 14.42
CA LEU A 138 -6.63 -8.87 14.16
C LEU A 138 -6.08 -9.87 15.18
N ASP A 139 -5.75 -11.09 14.74
CA ASP A 139 -5.05 -12.10 15.55
C ASP A 139 -3.75 -11.57 16.18
N LYS A 140 -2.99 -10.79 15.41
CA LYS A 140 -1.71 -10.22 15.82
C LYS A 140 -1.75 -8.70 15.79
N ARG A 141 -2.63 -8.11 16.60
CA ARG A 141 -2.82 -6.65 16.72
C ARG A 141 -1.50 -5.89 16.78
N GLY A 142 -0.56 -6.35 17.60
CA GLY A 142 0.76 -5.74 17.76
C GLY A 142 1.57 -5.68 16.46
N GLY A 143 1.46 -6.70 15.60
CA GLY A 143 2.15 -6.71 14.30
C GLY A 143 1.63 -5.64 13.34
N MET A 144 0.32 -5.36 13.37
CA MET A 144 -0.29 -4.32 12.53
C MET A 144 0.11 -2.92 13.00
N TYR A 145 0.05 -2.65 14.31
CA TYR A 145 0.48 -1.37 14.87
C TYR A 145 1.97 -1.11 14.68
N LEU A 146 2.82 -2.13 14.87
CA LEU A 146 4.25 -2.02 14.59
C LEU A 146 4.51 -1.74 13.11
N GLY A 147 3.82 -2.45 12.21
CA GLY A 147 3.91 -2.24 10.77
C GLY A 147 3.49 -0.81 10.38
N LEU A 148 2.38 -0.31 10.92
CA LEU A 148 1.92 1.05 10.69
C LEU A 148 2.92 2.09 11.21
N LEU A 149 3.45 1.90 12.42
CA LEU A 149 4.46 2.79 13.00
C LEU A 149 5.69 2.86 12.09
N LEU A 150 6.15 1.71 11.59
CA LEU A 150 7.28 1.66 10.64
C LEU A 150 6.98 2.38 9.32
N LEU A 151 5.75 2.28 8.80
CA LEU A 151 5.33 3.02 7.61
C LEU A 151 5.26 4.53 7.85
N ILE A 152 4.75 4.97 9.01
CA ILE A 152 4.73 6.39 9.40
C ILE A 152 6.16 6.91 9.54
N THR A 153 7.03 6.16 10.22
CA THR A 153 8.45 6.52 10.36
C THR A 153 9.12 6.61 9.00
N SER A 154 8.89 5.65 8.10
CA SER A 154 9.41 5.69 6.73
C SER A 154 8.93 6.93 5.97
N PHE A 155 7.66 7.27 6.08
CA PHE A 155 7.08 8.49 5.49
C PHE A 155 7.76 9.75 6.01
N ILE A 156 7.92 9.89 7.33
CA ILE A 156 8.58 11.06 7.94
C ILE A 156 10.04 11.14 7.48
N LEU A 157 10.76 10.01 7.51
CA LEU A 157 12.17 9.97 7.11
C LEU A 157 12.35 10.35 5.63
N TYR A 158 11.46 9.91 4.75
CA TYR A 158 11.53 10.22 3.33
C TYR A 158 11.17 11.67 3.04
N TRP A 159 10.01 12.15 3.51
CA TRP A 159 9.46 13.46 3.12
C TRP A 159 9.94 14.64 3.98
N MET A 160 10.16 14.44 5.28
CA MET A 160 10.44 15.55 6.21
C MET A 160 11.93 15.68 6.52
N VAL A 161 12.64 14.57 6.60
CA VAL A 161 14.03 14.54 7.10
C VAL A 161 15.05 14.32 5.99
N GLY A 162 14.66 13.63 4.91
CA GLY A 162 15.54 13.25 3.81
C GLY A 162 16.28 14.43 3.18
N GLU A 163 15.61 15.58 3.04
CA GLU A 163 16.21 16.79 2.45
C GLU A 163 17.08 17.59 3.44
N VAL A 164 16.82 17.47 4.75
CA VAL A 164 17.43 18.33 5.77
C VAL A 164 18.71 17.72 6.35
N VAL A 165 18.74 16.40 6.55
CA VAL A 165 19.78 15.74 7.36
C VAL A 165 20.68 14.80 6.54
N ASN A 166 20.52 14.74 5.21
CA ASN A 166 21.27 13.80 4.35
C ASN A 166 21.22 12.37 4.92
N ILE A 167 20.04 11.97 5.41
CA ILE A 167 19.85 10.63 5.95
C ILE A 167 20.16 9.63 4.85
N GLU A 168 21.04 8.70 5.17
CA GLU A 168 21.37 7.57 4.33
C GLU A 168 20.09 6.89 3.81
N GLN A 169 19.93 6.88 2.49
CA GLN A 169 18.68 6.45 1.82
C GLN A 169 18.24 5.03 2.17
N TRP A 170 19.13 4.19 2.72
CA TRP A 170 18.81 2.82 3.11
C TRP A 170 17.91 2.74 4.36
N ILE A 171 17.93 3.72 5.26
CA ILE A 171 17.19 3.66 6.54
C ILE A 171 15.68 3.72 6.31
N TRP A 172 15.21 4.67 5.50
CA TRP A 172 13.78 4.79 5.21
C TRP A 172 13.27 3.62 4.35
N LYS A 173 14.12 3.08 3.45
CA LYS A 173 13.80 1.88 2.65
C LYS A 173 13.69 0.63 3.52
N LEU A 174 14.55 0.49 4.54
CA LEU A 174 14.45 -0.61 5.50
C LEU A 174 13.16 -0.53 6.32
N THR A 175 12.88 0.64 6.90
CA THR A 175 11.64 0.83 7.68
C THR A 175 10.40 0.59 6.83
N LEU A 176 10.39 1.06 5.58
CA LEU A 176 9.33 0.76 4.61
C LEU A 176 9.17 -0.74 4.37
N SER A 177 10.28 -1.42 4.11
CA SER A 177 10.33 -2.85 3.79
C SER A 177 9.74 -3.70 4.92
N PHE A 178 10.16 -3.45 6.16
CA PHE A 178 9.62 -4.15 7.33
C PHE A 178 8.15 -3.79 7.58
N GLY A 179 7.78 -2.51 7.44
CA GLY A 179 6.41 -2.04 7.58
C GLY A 179 5.46 -2.72 6.57
N MET A 180 5.88 -2.84 5.31
CA MET A 180 5.14 -3.52 4.26
C MET A 180 4.90 -5.01 4.56
N ILE A 181 5.95 -5.75 4.95
CA ILE A 181 5.83 -7.19 5.26
C ILE A 181 4.86 -7.41 6.43
N LEU A 182 5.01 -6.63 7.51
CA LEU A 182 4.20 -6.77 8.72
C LEU A 182 2.73 -6.40 8.49
N THR A 183 2.48 -5.33 7.74
CA THR A 183 1.11 -4.90 7.42
C THR A 183 0.42 -5.90 6.49
N ILE A 184 1.09 -6.39 5.45
CA ILE A 184 0.53 -7.41 4.54
C ILE A 184 0.25 -8.72 5.29
N TYR A 185 1.17 -9.14 6.16
CA TYR A 185 0.98 -10.34 6.98
C TYR A 185 -0.21 -10.18 7.93
N SER A 186 -0.33 -9.03 8.61
CA SER A 186 -1.44 -8.76 9.52
C SER A 186 -2.79 -8.64 8.79
N LEU A 187 -2.83 -7.96 7.65
CA LEU A 187 -4.02 -7.84 6.80
C LEU A 187 -4.52 -9.20 6.30
N SER A 188 -3.61 -10.11 5.97
CA SER A 188 -4.02 -11.48 5.59
C SER A 188 -4.77 -12.20 6.71
N GLY A 189 -4.36 -12.00 7.98
CA GLY A 189 -5.05 -12.58 9.13
C GLY A 189 -6.45 -11.99 9.31
N LEU A 190 -6.60 -10.67 9.16
CA LEU A 190 -7.89 -10.00 9.19
C LEU A 190 -8.85 -10.51 8.11
N LEU A 191 -8.34 -10.75 6.90
CA LEU A 191 -9.14 -11.30 5.80
C LEU A 191 -9.62 -12.72 6.08
N ILE A 192 -8.77 -13.57 6.66
CA ILE A 192 -9.11 -14.95 7.01
C ILE A 192 -10.16 -14.95 8.13
N ASN A 193 -9.89 -14.26 9.25
CA ASN A 193 -10.78 -14.24 10.41
C ASN A 193 -12.18 -13.71 10.06
N LYS A 194 -12.26 -12.69 9.18
CA LYS A 194 -13.57 -12.17 8.76
C LYS A 194 -14.32 -13.13 7.83
N LEU A 195 -13.62 -13.90 7.00
CA LEU A 195 -14.26 -14.90 6.15
C LEU A 195 -14.82 -16.07 6.96
N ASP A 196 -14.14 -16.47 8.02
CA ASP A 196 -14.61 -17.55 8.90
C ASP A 196 -15.94 -17.15 9.58
N GLU A 197 -16.04 -15.91 10.09
CA GLU A 197 -17.31 -15.39 10.64
C GLU A 197 -18.47 -15.39 9.63
N THR A 198 -18.21 -15.00 8.37
CA THR A 198 -19.28 -14.98 7.36
C THR A 198 -19.80 -16.37 6.99
N VAL A 199 -19.00 -17.42 7.17
CA VAL A 199 -19.45 -18.81 6.94
C VAL A 199 -20.31 -19.29 8.09
N GLU A 200 -19.92 -18.98 9.33
CA GLU A 200 -20.72 -19.31 10.51
C GLU A 200 -22.11 -18.65 10.41
N ASP A 201 -22.18 -17.37 10.06
CA ASP A 201 -23.46 -16.64 9.92
C ASP A 201 -24.39 -17.25 8.84
N GLU A 202 -23.85 -17.88 7.79
CA GLU A 202 -24.64 -18.54 6.73
C GLU A 202 -25.14 -19.95 7.14
N GLU A 203 -24.46 -20.66 8.05
CA GLU A 203 -24.91 -21.98 8.54
C GLU A 203 -26.09 -21.92 9.52
N TYR A 204 -26.37 -20.75 10.11
CA TYR A 204 -27.47 -20.54 11.06
C TYR A 204 -28.75 -19.95 10.44
N LEU A 205 -28.82 -19.79 9.11
CA LEU A 205 -29.98 -19.30 8.36
C LEU A 205 -30.64 -20.40 7.53
#